data_AF-A0A380KAB0-F1
#
_entry.id   AF-A0A380KAB0-F1
#
_cell.length_a   1.000
_cell.length_b   1.000
_cell.length_c   1.000
_cell.angle_alpha   90.00
_cell.angle_beta   90.00
_cell.angle_gamma   90.00
#
_symmetry.space_group_name_H-M   'P 1'
#
loop_
_entity.id
_entity.type
_entity.pdbx_description
1 polymer ?
#
loop_
_entity_poly.entity_id
_entity_poly.type
_entity_poly.pdbx_seq_one_letter_code
_entity_poly.pdbx_strand_id
1 'polypeptide(L)' 'MVFQSFNLFNNMNVLENCLSGQLTVLKRNRQEAKEIALENLKKVGMERYVNAKPSQLSGGQK' A
#
# COMPACT_ATOMS: atom_id res chain seq x y z
N MET A 1 -12.53 -1.88 -2.57
CA MET A 1 -13.50 -1.38 -1.57
C MET A 1 -12.72 -0.58 -0.55
N VAL A 2 -13.18 0.63 -0.19
CA VAL A 2 -12.52 1.52 0.79
C VAL A 2 -13.44 1.65 1.99
N PHE A 3 -12.90 1.53 3.19
CA PHE A 3 -13.65 1.59 4.46
C PHE A 3 -13.45 2.95 5.13
N GLN A 4 -14.45 3.41 5.89
CA GLN A 4 -14.37 4.66 6.66
C GLN A 4 -13.19 4.65 7.66
N SER A 5 -12.86 3.49 8.22
CA SER A 5 -11.75 3.31 9.17
C SER A 5 -10.43 2.91 8.52
N PHE A 6 -10.33 2.99 7.18
CA PHE A 6 -9.16 2.67 6.33
C PHE A 6 -8.65 1.23 6.37
N ASN A 7 -8.81 0.51 7.48
CA ASN A 7 -8.49 -0.93 7.66
C ASN A 7 -7.10 -1.35 7.11
N LEU A 8 -6.09 -0.49 7.29
CA LEU A 8 -4.70 -0.80 6.92
C LEU A 8 -4.07 -1.81 7.89
N PHE A 9 -3.20 -2.67 7.39
CA PHE A 9 -2.39 -3.58 8.19
C PHE A 9 -1.32 -2.80 8.95
N ASN A 10 -1.49 -2.65 10.26
CA ASN A 10 -0.59 -1.85 11.11
C ASN A 10 0.81 -2.46 11.30
N ASN A 11 0.97 -3.75 11.05
CA ASN A 11 2.25 -4.45 11.10
C ASN A 11 3.06 -4.32 9.80
N MET A 12 2.48 -3.74 8.75
CA MET A 12 3.06 -3.57 7.42
C MET A 12 3.29 -2.08 7.11
N ASN A 13 4.27 -1.77 6.25
CA ASN A 13 4.39 -0.43 5.68
C ASN A 13 3.39 -0.21 4.53
N VAL A 14 3.33 1.01 3.97
CA VAL A 14 2.44 1.36 2.85
C VAL A 14 2.66 0.44 1.65
N LEU A 15 3.91 0.17 1.27
CA LEU A 15 4.23 -0.69 0.14
C LEU A 15 3.71 -2.12 0.35
N GLU A 16 3.95 -2.68 1.53
CA GLU A 16 3.54 -4.02 1.90
C GLU A 16 2.01 -4.17 1.95
N ASN A 17 1.31 -3.14 2.44
CA ASN A 17 -0.16 -3.06 2.37
C ASN A 17 -0.66 -3.17 0.92
N CYS A 18 -0.03 -2.44 -0.01
CA CYS A 18 -0.37 -2.50 -1.43
C CYS A 18 0.04 -3.83 -2.11
N LEU A 19 1.14 -4.44 -1.67
CA LEU A 19 1.63 -5.71 -2.19
C LEU A 19 0.79 -6.91 -1.75
N SER A 20 0.21 -6.87 -0.54
CA SER A 20 -0.48 -8.01 0.06
C SER A 20 -1.52 -8.63 -0.88
N GLY A 21 -2.41 -7.83 -1.48
CA GLY A 21 -3.42 -8.33 -2.41
C GLY A 21 -2.83 -8.84 -3.75
N GLN A 22 -1.77 -8.21 -4.24
CA GLN A 22 -1.10 -8.60 -5.49
C GLN A 22 -0.45 -9.98 -5.39
N LEU A 23 0.19 -10.26 -4.24
CA LEU A 23 0.91 -11.51 -4.00
C LEU A 23 -0.03 -12.65 -3.57
N THR A 24 -0.94 -12.38 -2.64
CA THR A 24 -1.73 -13.45 -2.02
C THR A 24 -2.93 -13.86 -2.86
N VAL A 25 -3.65 -12.88 -3.42
CA VAL A 25 -4.89 -13.10 -4.18
C VAL A 25 -4.57 -13.28 -5.66
N LEU A 26 -3.83 -12.34 -6.26
CA LEU A 26 -3.52 -12.36 -7.69
C LEU A 26 -2.31 -13.25 -8.04
N LYS A 27 -1.60 -13.78 -7.05
CA LYS A 27 -0.45 -14.70 -7.23
C LYS A 27 0.65 -14.14 -8.14
N ARG A 28 0.77 -12.80 -8.23
CA ARG A 28 1.82 -12.15 -9.03
C ARG A 28 3.19 -12.38 -8.41
N ASN A 29 4.22 -12.30 -9.24
CA ASN A 29 5.59 -12.31 -8.74
C ASN A 29 5.87 -10.99 -7.97
N ARG A 30 6.87 -11.02 -7.09
CA ARG A 30 7.18 -9.89 -6.21
C ARG A 30 7.62 -8.63 -6.95
N GLN A 31 8.24 -8.78 -8.11
CA GLN A 31 8.77 -7.66 -8.87
C GLN A 31 7.64 -6.91 -9.59
N GLU A 32 6.80 -7.62 -10.31
CA GLU A 32 5.58 -7.11 -10.97
C GLU A 32 4.64 -6.46 -9.94
N ALA A 33 4.39 -7.14 -8.82
CA ALA A 33 3.55 -6.59 -7.76
C ALA A 33 4.09 -5.26 -7.21
N LYS A 34 5.42 -5.14 -7.08
CA LYS A 34 6.07 -3.92 -6.58
C LYS A 34 5.98 -2.78 -7.58
N GLU A 35 6.18 -3.05 -8.86
CA GLU A 35 6.03 -2.04 -9.92
C GLU A 35 4.60 -1.49 -9.95
N ILE A 36 3.60 -2.37 -9.94
CA ILE A 36 2.18 -1.98 -9.91
C ILE A 36 1.84 -1.18 -8.65
N ALA A 37 2.33 -1.62 -7.49
CA ALA A 37 2.10 -0.90 -6.23
C ALA A 37 2.71 0.51 -6.26
N LEU A 38 3.95 0.65 -6.75
CA LEU A 38 4.63 1.93 -6.87
C LEU A 38 3.93 2.86 -7.87
N GLU A 39 3.51 2.34 -9.02
CA GLU A 39 2.77 3.12 -10.01
C GLU A 39 1.46 3.69 -9.42
N ASN A 40 0.72 2.86 -8.69
CA ASN A 40 -0.52 3.30 -8.03
C ASN A 40 -0.25 4.30 -6.90
N LEU A 41 0.79 4.08 -6.09
CA LEU A 41 1.21 5.04 -5.06
C LEU A 41 1.62 6.38 -5.65
N LYS A 42 2.26 6.40 -6.81
CA LYS A 42 2.62 7.61 -7.53
C LYS A 42 1.39 8.37 -8.03
N LYS A 43 0.39 7.67 -8.56
CA LYS A 43 -0.88 8.28 -9.02
C LYS A 43 -1.61 9.03 -7.90
N VAL A 44 -1.50 8.55 -6.65
CA VAL A 44 -2.11 9.18 -5.47
C VAL A 44 -1.15 10.06 -4.67
N GLY A 45 0.07 10.31 -5.16
CA GLY A 45 1.05 11.19 -4.51
C GLY A 45 1.71 10.62 -3.24
N MET A 46 1.60 9.32 -3.01
CA MET A 46 2.10 8.62 -1.81
C MET A 46 3.49 7.98 -1.98
N GLU A 47 4.16 8.20 -3.12
CA GLU A 47 5.49 7.64 -3.43
C GLU A 47 6.54 7.94 -2.35
N ARG A 48 6.46 9.08 -1.67
CA ARG A 48 7.40 9.45 -0.59
C ARG A 48 7.16 8.70 0.72
N TYR A 49 5.99 8.07 0.89
CA TYR A 49 5.58 7.37 2.11
C TYR A 49 5.59 5.85 1.97
N VAL A 50 6.19 5.31 0.90
CA VAL A 50 6.29 3.87 0.59
C VAL A 50 6.76 3.04 1.79
N ASN A 51 7.71 3.57 2.58
CA ASN A 51 8.28 2.91 3.75
C ASN A 51 7.63 3.33 5.08
N ALA A 52 6.66 4.26 5.06
CA ALA A 52 5.97 4.70 6.26
C ALA A 52 5.00 3.62 6.75
N LYS A 53 4.84 3.53 8.07
CA LYS A 53 3.79 2.70 8.68
C LYS A 53 2.48 3.49 8.78
N PRO A 54 1.31 2.82 8.83
CA PRO A 54 0.02 3.50 9.00
C PRO A 54 -0.02 4.48 10.18
N SER A 55 0.69 4.21 11.28
CA SER A 55 0.78 5.12 12.43
C SER A 55 1.47 6.45 12.14
N GLN A 56 2.26 6.54 11.06
CA GLN A 56 3.01 7.73 10.66
C GLN A 56 2.28 8.55 9.58
N LEU A 57 1.08 8.11 9.17
CA LEU A 57 0.26 8.76 8.16
C LEU A 57 -0.82 9.63 8.79
N SER A 58 -1.07 10.79 8.18
CA SER A 58 -2.22 11.62 8.52
C SER A 58 -3.53 10.97 8.07
N GLY A 59 -4.68 11.44 8.57
CA GLY A 59 -5.98 10.84 8.25
C GLY A 59 -6.32 10.83 6.75
N GLY A 60 -5.87 11.82 5.98
CA GLY A 60 -6.07 11.85 4.52
C GLY A 60 -5.05 11.03 3.72
N GLN A 61 -4.00 10.52 4.39
CA GLN A 61 -2.97 9.68 3.80
C GLN A 61 -3.20 8.19 4.05
N LYS A 62 -4.11 7.84 4.97
CA LYS A 62 -4.56 6.46 5.21
C LYS A 62 -5.65 6.08 4.21
#